data_AF-C5B7B4-F1
#
_entry.id   AF-C5B7B4-F1
#
_cell.length_a   1.000
_cell.length_b   1.000
_cell.length_c   1.000
_cell.angle_alpha   90.00
_cell.angle_beta   90.00
_cell.angle_gamma   90.00
#
_symmetry.space_group_name_H-M   'P 1'
#
loop_
_entity.id
_entity.type
_entity.pdbx_description
1 polymer ?
#
loop_
_entity_poly.entity_id
_entity_poly.type
_entity_poly.pdbx_seq_one_letter_code
_entity_poly.pdbx_strand_id
1 'polypeptide(L)'
;MEINPVFARRLYLCWLLAHKDKPNVPRLMQLTGWPRRTLQDVLKALPGMGVTLCFVEQGVRHNDGYYTLTDWGPLDAEWIAQHADGLLACLDQPVHAEFARP
;
A
#
# COMPACT_ATOMS: atom_id res chain seq x y z
N MET A 1 12.91 -1.15 14.69
CA MET A 1 13.37 -1.12 13.28
C MET A 1 13.65 0.33 12.94
N GLU A 2 14.75 0.62 12.25
CA GLU A 2 15.10 1.98 11.81
C GLU A 2 15.01 2.07 10.28
N ILE A 3 13.81 2.32 9.76
CA ILE A 3 13.58 2.59 8.34
C ILE A 3 13.01 3.99 8.21
N ASN A 4 13.50 4.74 7.21
CA ASN A 4 12.99 6.08 6.91
C ASN A 4 11.46 6.05 6.70
N PRO A 5 10.67 6.93 7.36
CA PRO A 5 9.21 6.91 7.28
C PRO A 5 8.63 7.02 5.86
N VAL A 6 9.31 7.72 4.94
CA VAL A 6 8.89 7.81 3.53
C VAL A 6 9.05 6.47 2.84
N PHE A 7 10.16 5.77 3.06
CA PHE A 7 10.39 4.46 2.49
C PHE A 7 9.50 3.39 3.14
N ALA A 8 9.38 3.38 4.47
CA ALA A 8 8.49 2.49 5.21
C ALA A 8 7.04 2.59 4.70
N ARG A 9 6.56 3.81 4.43
CA ARG A 9 5.21 4.03 3.89
C ARG A 9 4.99 3.39 2.52
N ARG A 10 6.01 3.41 1.67
CA ARG A 10 5.96 2.77 0.35
C ARG A 10 5.93 1.25 0.47
N LEU A 11 6.80 0.67 1.29
CA LEU A 11 6.84 -0.78 1.53
C LEU A 11 5.53 -1.29 2.16
N TYR A 12 5.02 -0.58 3.17
CA TYR A 12 3.75 -0.91 3.81
C TYR A 12 2.58 -0.79 2.83
N LEU A 13 2.61 0.17 1.91
CA LEU A 13 1.59 0.24 0.87
C LEU A 13 1.68 -0.94 -0.10
N CYS A 14 2.87 -1.38 -0.53
CA CYS A 14 3.02 -2.61 -1.31
C CYS A 14 2.42 -3.82 -0.58
N TRP A 15 2.67 -3.95 0.72
CA TRP A 15 2.07 -5.00 1.55
C TRP A 15 0.55 -4.95 1.53
N LEU A 16 -0.07 -3.78 1.75
CA LEU A 16 -1.52 -3.61 1.69
C LEU A 16 -2.09 -3.98 0.31
N LEU A 17 -1.41 -3.59 -0.76
CA LEU A 17 -1.84 -3.89 -2.13
C LEU A 17 -1.84 -5.39 -2.45
N ALA A 18 -0.94 -6.15 -1.81
CA ALA A 18 -0.85 -7.61 -1.98
C ALA A 18 -1.78 -8.41 -1.08
N HIS A 19 -2.16 -7.88 0.09
CA HIS A 19 -2.87 -8.64 1.14
C HIS A 19 -4.33 -8.21 1.35
N LYS A 20 -4.77 -7.08 0.79
CA LYS A 20 -6.15 -6.61 0.94
C LYS A 20 -6.92 -6.86 -0.36
N ASP A 21 -8.17 -7.28 -0.23
CA ASP A 21 -9.04 -7.50 -1.39
C ASP A 21 -9.36 -6.17 -2.10
N LYS A 22 -9.20 -6.16 -3.41
CA LYS A 22 -9.50 -5.03 -4.32
C LYS A 22 -9.14 -3.65 -3.75
N PRO A 23 -7.85 -3.39 -3.45
CA PRO A 23 -7.44 -2.18 -2.78
C PRO A 23 -7.56 -0.99 -3.73
N ASN A 24 -8.39 -0.01 -3.38
CA ASN A 24 -8.53 1.25 -4.07
C ASN A 24 -8.29 2.43 -3.12
N VAL A 25 -8.17 3.65 -3.65
CA VAL A 25 -7.83 4.82 -2.83
C VAL A 25 -8.82 5.02 -1.66
N PRO A 26 -10.15 5.01 -1.86
CA PRO A 26 -11.11 5.09 -0.73
C PRO A 26 -10.91 4.00 0.32
N ARG A 27 -10.69 2.74 -0.08
CA ARG A 27 -10.47 1.63 0.86
C ARG A 27 -9.17 1.81 1.63
N LEU A 28 -8.09 2.17 0.95
CA LEU A 28 -6.79 2.42 1.57
C LEU A 28 -6.86 3.61 2.55
N MET A 29 -7.68 4.63 2.30
CA MET A 29 -7.92 5.71 3.26
C MET A 29 -8.58 5.18 4.54
N GLN A 30 -9.58 4.29 4.43
CA GLN A 30 -10.21 3.68 5.61
C GLN A 30 -9.22 2.82 6.40
N LEU A 31 -8.39 2.04 5.70
CA LEU A 31 -7.40 1.16 6.33
C LEU A 31 -6.30 1.94 7.04
N THR A 32 -5.80 3.01 6.42
CA THR A 32 -4.59 3.71 6.86
C THR A 32 -4.85 5.01 7.62
N GLY A 33 -6.01 5.63 7.44
CA GLY A 33 -6.27 7.00 7.89
C GLY A 33 -5.50 8.07 7.11
N TRP A 34 -4.72 7.70 6.07
CA TRP A 34 -3.95 8.67 5.32
C TRP A 34 -4.83 9.51 4.39
N PRO A 35 -4.50 10.80 4.19
CA PRO A 35 -5.18 11.62 3.21
C PRO A 35 -5.09 11.02 1.79
N ARG A 36 -6.14 11.26 1.00
CA ARG A 36 -6.20 10.84 -0.42
C ARG A 36 -4.93 11.20 -1.19
N ARG A 37 -4.44 12.44 -1.02
CA ARG A 37 -3.26 12.97 -1.71
C ARG A 37 -2.01 12.16 -1.37
N THR A 38 -1.81 11.81 -0.10
CA THR A 38 -0.70 10.98 0.38
C THR A 38 -0.70 9.61 -0.31
N LEU A 39 -1.85 8.93 -0.33
CA LEU A 39 -1.96 7.63 -1.00
C LEU A 39 -1.66 7.72 -2.50
N GLN A 40 -2.22 8.72 -3.17
CA GLN A 40 -1.97 8.94 -4.60
C GLN A 40 -0.50 9.23 -4.90
N ASP A 41 0.19 10.03 -4.07
CA ASP A 41 1.62 10.32 -4.23
C ASP A 41 2.48 9.08 -3.99
N VAL A 42 2.15 8.26 -2.98
CA VAL A 42 2.86 6.99 -2.72
C VAL A 42 2.64 6.00 -3.86
N LEU A 43 1.40 5.79 -4.31
CA LEU A 43 1.07 4.92 -5.46
C LEU A 43 1.82 5.34 -6.72
N LYS A 44 1.86 6.64 -7.01
CA LYS A 44 2.59 7.20 -8.16
C LYS A 44 4.10 6.99 -8.06
N ALA A 45 4.65 6.91 -6.84
CA ALA A 45 6.07 6.71 -6.60
C ALA A 45 6.50 5.23 -6.64
N LEU A 46 5.59 4.26 -6.45
CA LEU A 46 5.96 2.83 -6.40
C LEU A 46 6.67 2.34 -7.67
N PRO A 47 6.24 2.70 -8.90
CA PRO A 47 6.96 2.30 -10.11
C PRO A 47 8.41 2.77 -10.17
N GLY A 48 8.73 3.91 -9.55
CA GLY A 48 10.12 4.40 -9.45
C GLY A 48 11.03 3.53 -8.58
N MET A 49 10.48 2.58 -7.82
CA MET A 49 11.24 1.58 -7.05
C MET A 49 11.40 0.24 -7.79
N GLY A 50 10.93 0.14 -9.04
CA GLY A 50 10.96 -1.10 -9.83
C GLY A 50 9.74 -2.00 -9.64
N VAL A 51 8.73 -1.58 -8.91
CA VAL A 51 7.48 -2.32 -8.67
C VAL A 51 6.48 -2.08 -9.80
N THR A 52 5.74 -3.09 -10.24
CA THR A 52 4.67 -2.93 -11.24
C THR A 52 3.29 -2.98 -10.59
N LEU A 53 2.51 -1.94 -10.89
CA LEU A 53 1.10 -1.81 -10.50
C LEU A 53 0.22 -1.84 -11.74
N CYS A 54 -0.91 -2.51 -11.66
CA CYS A 54 -2.00 -2.37 -12.64
C CYS A 54 -3.26 -1.85 -11.93
N PHE A 55 -4.03 -1.01 -12.63
CA PHE A 55 -5.36 -0.62 -12.18
C PHE A 55 -6.39 -1.41 -13.00
N VAL A 56 -7.18 -2.24 -12.33
CA VAL A 56 -8.15 -3.13 -12.96
C VAL A 56 -9.53 -2.48 -12.90
N GLU A 57 -10.17 -2.29 -14.05
CA GLU A 57 -11.54 -1.75 -14.16
C GLU A 57 -12.48 -2.81 -14.73
N GLN A 58 -13.58 -3.11 -14.03
CA GLN A 58 -14.56 -4.13 -14.45
C GLN A 58 -15.68 -3.59 -15.36
N GLY A 59 -15.43 -2.49 -16.09
CA GLY A 59 -16.30 -2.01 -17.18
C GLY A 59 -17.65 -1.39 -16.78
N VAL A 60 -18.07 -1.40 -15.51
CA VAL A 60 -19.28 -0.70 -15.06
C VAL A 60 -18.90 0.71 -14.60
N ARG A 61 -19.64 1.71 -15.08
CA ARG A 61 -19.50 3.13 -14.72
C ARG A 61 -19.79 3.37 -13.23
N HIS A 62 -18.91 2.97 -12.32
CA HIS A 62 -18.96 3.30 -10.90
C HIS A 62 -17.57 3.33 -10.25
N ASN A 63 -16.50 3.76 -10.93
CA ASN A 63 -15.17 4.00 -10.32
C ASN A 63 -14.67 2.87 -9.36
N ASP A 64 -15.11 1.62 -9.57
CA ASP A 64 -14.85 0.50 -8.66
C ASP A 64 -13.58 -0.26 -9.05
N GLY A 65 -12.67 0.45 -9.70
CA GLY A 65 -11.38 -0.08 -10.05
C GLY A 65 -10.49 -0.19 -8.81
N TYR A 66 -9.55 -1.13 -8.87
CA TYR A 66 -8.61 -1.41 -7.79
C TYR A 66 -7.21 -1.63 -8.33
N TYR A 67 -6.23 -1.45 -7.46
CA TYR A 67 -4.83 -1.69 -7.77
C TYR A 67 -4.48 -3.15 -7.52
N THR A 68 -3.69 -3.72 -8.43
CA THR A 68 -3.05 -5.02 -8.26
C THR A 68 -1.55 -4.83 -8.36
N LEU A 69 -0.83 -5.35 -7.38
CA LEU A 69 0.63 -5.48 -7.43
C LEU A 69 0.97 -6.70 -8.29
N THR A 70 1.47 -6.49 -9.52
CA THR A 70 1.72 -7.56 -10.48
C THR A 70 3.16 -8.05 -10.48
N ASP A 71 4.09 -7.20 -10.08
CA ASP A 71 5.50 -7.54 -9.92
C ASP A 71 6.11 -6.73 -8.77
N TRP A 72 6.83 -7.40 -7.88
CA TRP A 72 7.54 -6.78 -6.77
C TRP A 72 8.88 -6.17 -7.22
N GLY A 73 9.38 -6.55 -8.40
CA GLY A 73 10.67 -6.10 -8.90
C GLY A 73 11.80 -6.46 -7.93
N PRO A 74 12.61 -5.48 -7.48
CA PRO A 74 13.72 -5.75 -6.56
C PRO A 74 13.29 -5.90 -5.09
N LEU A 75 12.01 -5.72 -4.76
CA LEU A 75 11.53 -5.82 -3.38
C LEU A 75 11.28 -7.27 -2.98
N ASP A 76 11.73 -7.64 -1.78
CA ASP A 76 11.43 -8.95 -1.19
C ASP A 76 10.05 -8.93 -0.52
N ALA A 77 9.08 -9.58 -1.18
CA ALA A 77 7.70 -9.68 -0.72
C ALA A 77 7.57 -10.38 0.65
N GLU A 78 8.38 -11.42 0.87
CA GLU A 78 8.33 -12.22 2.09
C GLU A 78 8.90 -11.43 3.26
N TRP A 79 10.04 -10.77 3.05
CA TRP A 79 10.62 -9.89 4.06
C TRP A 79 9.65 -8.78 4.45
N ILE A 80 8.98 -8.15 3.48
CA ILE A 80 7.99 -7.09 3.74
C ILE A 80 6.81 -7.63 4.55
N ALA A 81 6.32 -8.83 4.24
CA ALA A 81 5.22 -9.46 4.98
C ALA A 81 5.59 -9.77 6.43
N GLN A 82 6.79 -10.31 6.67
CA GLN A 82 7.30 -10.62 8.01
C GLN A 82 7.51 -9.36 8.87
N HIS A 83 7.78 -8.21 8.25
CA HIS A 83 8.10 -6.96 8.95
C HIS A 83 7.00 -5.90 8.85
N ALA A 84 5.79 -6.24 8.40
CA ALA A 84 4.71 -5.29 8.17
C ALA A 84 4.38 -4.42 9.41
N ASP A 85 4.32 -5.04 10.61
CA ASP A 85 4.10 -4.32 11.87
C ASP A 85 5.25 -3.38 12.23
N GLY A 86 6.50 -3.79 11.93
CA GLY A 86 7.68 -2.97 12.14
C GLY A 86 7.73 -1.76 11.20
N LEU A 87 7.37 -1.96 9.93
CA LEU A 87 7.24 -0.89 8.94
C LEU A 87 6.16 0.11 9.35
N LEU A 88 5.04 -0.37 9.89
CA LEU A 88 3.96 0.46 10.40
C LEU A 88 4.41 1.30 11.60
N ALA A 89 5.17 0.71 12.52
CA ALA A 89 5.71 1.41 13.68
C ALA A 89 6.72 2.51 13.33
N CYS A 90 7.32 2.46 12.13
CA CYS A 90 8.19 3.53 11.61
C CYS A 90 7.40 4.74 11.06
N LEU A 91 6.08 4.71 11.04
CA LEU A 91 5.26 5.81 10.54
C LEU A 91 4.84 6.74 11.67
N ASP A 92 5.05 8.04 11.48
CA ASP A 92 4.72 9.08 12.48
C ASP A 92 3.20 9.28 12.71
N GLN A 93 2.35 8.53 12.00
CA GLN A 93 0.90 8.69 12.04
C GLN A 93 0.23 7.35 12.35
N PRO A 94 -0.68 7.27 13.35
CA PRO A 94 -1.33 6.02 13.69
C PRO A 94 -2.21 5.56 12.53
N VAL A 95 -1.88 4.39 11.99
CA VAL A 95 -2.80 3.64 11.13
C VAL A 95 -3.86 3.01 12.02
N HIS A 96 -5.12 2.99 11.56
CA HIS A 96 -6.20 2.36 12.31
C HIS A 96 -5.93 0.85 12.45
N ALA A 97 -5.34 0.46 13.58
CA ALA A 97 -4.89 -0.91 13.87
C ALA A 97 -6.00 -1.96 13.73
N GLU A 98 -7.26 -1.55 13.90
CA GLU A 98 -8.46 -2.39 13.76
C GLU A 98 -8.63 -2.97 12.34
N PHE A 99 -8.09 -2.32 11.30
CA PHE A 99 -8.21 -2.77 9.91
C PHE A 99 -6.89 -3.28 9.30
N ALA A 100 -5.77 -3.14 10.02
CA ALA A 100 -4.44 -3.49 9.53
C ALA A 100 -4.22 -5.01 9.50
N ARG A 101 -4.79 -5.78 10.43
CA ARG A 101 -4.61 -7.24 10.46
C ARG A 101 -5.39 -7.95 9.34
N PRO A 102 -4.85 -9.05 8.78
CA PRO A 102 -5.60 -9.94 7.90
C PRO A 102 -6.76 -10.62 8.62
#